data_AF-A0A553WAC3-F1
#
_entry.id   AF-A0A553WAC3-F1
#
_cell.length_a   1.000
_cell.length_b   1.000
_cell.length_c   1.000
_cell.angle_alpha   90.00
_cell.angle_beta   90.00
_cell.angle_gamma   90.00
#
_symmetry.space_group_name_H-M   'P 1'
#
loop_
_entity.id
_entity.type
_entity.pdbx_description
1 polymer ?
#
loop_
_entity_poly.entity_id
_entity_poly.type
_entity_poly.pdbx_seq_one_letter_code
_entity_poly.pdbx_strand_id
1 'polypeptide(L)'
;MENSNWDHINCGPYRAFKSSNLQDLAMPIPENFANFDIDNAGVTVWLFKKSGGGAGAAPTFSGRWIATTDELDAALKNAVFDARARIEEVLEYGLLAQNHEASVLAIDTLETFADRIIAATANPLPQRQIRNNAQIRNSEFYVIRLTSNGEILHAIHKTDASWKSRKQFQAIQAFFHNETMGLQEDPPVTLSRKVDFFIFGDRIYIENKRSFESVLSYRQAHEEEFAALRAEEPFAALFTDIAPLVAFVGTNRIQLRRVCAIRQKGHYRNQDFMQRLRAQFANYNLTIHFDENGRVNPTLETCADIITALLDHRLTSAFSENIYDVPDATRVN
;
A
#
# COMPACT_ATOMS: atom_id res chain seq x y z
N MET A 1 -33.64 43.29 55.61
CA MET A 1 -32.20 42.95 55.59
C MET A 1 -32.13 41.58 56.22
N GLU A 2 -31.78 40.48 55.55
CA GLU A 2 -31.09 40.29 54.28
C GLU A 2 -31.35 38.83 53.84
N ASN A 3 -31.18 38.58 52.54
CA ASN A 3 -31.60 37.39 51.82
C ASN A 3 -30.91 36.08 52.28
N SER A 4 -31.65 34.97 52.27
CA SER A 4 -31.09 33.63 52.07
C SER A 4 -32.07 32.79 51.26
N ASN A 5 -31.85 32.84 49.95
CA ASN A 5 -32.52 32.05 48.94
C ASN A 5 -31.76 30.72 48.82
N TRP A 6 -32.35 29.62 49.28
CA TRP A 6 -31.88 28.26 48.98
C TRP A 6 -32.69 27.72 47.80
N ASP A 7 -32.34 28.19 46.61
CA ASP A 7 -32.85 27.63 45.36
C ASP A 7 -31.97 26.44 44.92
N HIS A 8 -32.59 25.27 44.90
CA HIS A 8 -32.41 24.20 43.91
C HIS A 8 -30.99 23.93 43.36
N ILE A 9 -30.25 23.06 44.04
CA ILE A 9 -29.28 22.19 43.35
C ILE A 9 -30.05 20.97 42.86
N ASN A 10 -30.62 21.10 41.66
CA ASN A 10 -31.18 19.97 40.93
C ASN A 10 -30.01 19.22 40.26
N CYS A 11 -29.71 18.04 40.78
CA CYS A 11 -28.75 17.10 40.18
C CYS A 11 -29.27 16.64 38.81
N GLY A 12 -28.94 17.39 37.76
CA GLY A 12 -29.11 16.97 36.38
C GLY A 12 -28.16 15.82 36.02
N PRO A 13 -28.55 14.90 35.14
CA PRO A 13 -27.77 13.71 34.85
C PRO A 13 -26.45 14.10 34.19
N TYR A 14 -25.38 13.41 34.60
CA TYR A 14 -24.10 13.34 33.90
C TYR A 14 -24.38 13.21 32.40
N ARG A 15 -24.21 14.31 31.65
CA ARG A 15 -24.01 14.22 30.21
C ARG A 15 -22.65 13.56 30.04
N ALA A 16 -22.67 12.25 29.84
CA ALA A 16 -21.58 11.55 29.20
C ALA A 16 -21.25 12.37 27.93
N PHE A 17 -20.11 13.07 27.95
CA PHE A 17 -19.45 13.46 26.73
C PHE A 17 -19.27 12.14 25.97
N LYS A 18 -20.09 11.94 24.93
CA LYS A 18 -19.83 10.88 23.96
C LYS A 18 -18.39 11.11 23.52
N SER A 19 -17.50 10.22 23.94
CA SER A 19 -16.29 9.94 23.21
C SER A 19 -16.71 9.83 21.75
N SER A 20 -16.35 10.81 20.92
CA SER A 20 -16.54 10.69 19.48
C SER A 20 -15.74 9.47 19.09
N ASN A 21 -16.46 8.40 18.77
CA ASN A 21 -15.88 7.13 18.34
C ASN A 21 -14.93 7.41 17.18
N LEU A 22 -13.62 7.28 17.43
CA LEU A 22 -12.62 6.91 16.43
C LEU A 22 -12.84 5.41 16.09
N GLN A 23 -14.06 5.05 15.70
CA GLN A 23 -14.40 3.76 15.11
C GLN A 23 -14.63 4.02 13.63
N ASP A 24 -13.74 3.45 12.82
CA ASP A 24 -13.95 3.07 11.42
C ASP A 24 -14.52 4.17 10.50
N LEU A 25 -13.65 5.08 10.06
CA LEU A 25 -13.88 5.86 8.84
C LEU A 25 -13.76 4.93 7.64
N ALA A 26 -14.83 4.20 7.35
CA ALA A 26 -15.02 3.58 6.05
C ALA A 26 -15.05 4.69 5.00
N MET A 27 -14.11 4.64 4.07
CA MET A 27 -14.05 5.53 2.93
C MET A 27 -14.61 4.82 1.71
N PRO A 28 -15.26 5.55 0.78
CA PRO A 28 -15.59 4.97 -0.52
C PRO A 28 -14.31 4.50 -1.22
N ILE A 29 -14.45 3.49 -2.07
CA ILE A 29 -13.37 3.07 -2.97
C ILE A 29 -12.84 4.26 -3.80
N PRO A 30 -11.52 4.45 -3.93
CA PRO A 30 -10.97 5.52 -4.76
C PRO A 30 -11.37 5.38 -6.23
N GLU A 31 -11.80 6.48 -6.85
CA GLU A 31 -12.35 6.47 -8.21
C GLU A 31 -11.37 5.90 -9.24
N ASN A 32 -10.08 6.21 -9.14
CA ASN A 32 -9.05 5.68 -10.03
C ASN A 32 -8.89 4.15 -9.92
N PHE A 33 -8.98 3.60 -8.71
CA PHE A 33 -8.95 2.16 -8.51
C PHE A 33 -10.26 1.50 -8.99
N ALA A 34 -11.40 2.14 -8.74
CA ALA A 34 -12.70 1.66 -9.18
C ALA A 34 -12.83 1.65 -10.71
N ASN A 35 -12.27 2.66 -11.39
CA ASN A 35 -12.40 2.88 -12.83
C ASN A 35 -11.22 2.37 -13.67
N PHE A 36 -10.27 1.65 -13.07
CA PHE A 36 -9.15 1.06 -13.82
C PHE A 36 -9.70 0.17 -14.94
N ASP A 37 -9.25 0.40 -16.18
CA ASP A 37 -9.72 -0.31 -17.37
C ASP A 37 -9.07 -1.70 -17.46
N ILE A 38 -9.72 -2.67 -16.81
CA ILE A 38 -9.31 -4.09 -16.78
C ILE A 38 -9.49 -4.75 -18.15
N ASP A 39 -10.55 -4.38 -18.88
CA ASP A 39 -10.95 -5.05 -20.12
C ASP A 39 -9.90 -4.84 -21.22
N ASN A 40 -9.39 -3.61 -21.36
CA ASN A 40 -8.36 -3.29 -22.35
C ASN A 40 -6.92 -3.40 -21.81
N ALA A 41 -6.74 -3.77 -20.54
CA ALA A 41 -5.39 -3.86 -19.96
C ALA A 41 -4.54 -4.96 -20.62
N GLY A 42 -3.24 -4.69 -20.79
CA GLY A 42 -2.26 -5.74 -21.09
C GLY A 42 -2.02 -6.62 -19.86
N VAL A 43 -1.92 -7.94 -20.03
CA VAL A 43 -1.77 -8.91 -18.94
C VAL A 43 -0.35 -9.48 -18.93
N THR A 44 0.25 -9.56 -17.75
CA THR A 44 1.44 -10.40 -17.53
C THR A 44 1.29 -11.14 -16.20
N VAL A 45 1.57 -12.44 -16.19
CA VAL A 45 1.49 -13.27 -14.99
C VAL A 45 2.89 -13.54 -14.45
N TRP A 46 3.09 -13.26 -13.17
CA TRP A 46 4.35 -13.47 -12.46
C TRP A 46 4.18 -14.45 -11.31
N LEU A 47 5.06 -15.43 -11.22
CA LEU A 47 5.13 -16.38 -10.12
C LEU A 47 6.30 -16.03 -9.21
N PHE A 48 6.06 -16.03 -7.90
CA PHE A 48 7.04 -15.63 -6.91
C PHE A 48 7.37 -16.73 -5.92
N LYS A 49 8.67 -16.90 -5.68
CA LYS A 49 9.20 -17.63 -4.52
C LYS A 49 9.61 -16.62 -3.45
N LYS A 50 9.19 -16.86 -2.21
CA LYS A 50 9.55 -16.04 -1.05
C LYS A 50 10.61 -16.78 -0.23
N SER A 51 11.66 -16.07 0.18
CA SER A 51 12.63 -16.53 1.17
C SER A 51 12.88 -15.45 2.21
N GLY A 52 13.29 -15.83 3.42
CA GLY A 52 13.39 -14.87 4.55
C GLY A 52 12.02 -14.42 5.06
N GLY A 53 11.96 -13.28 5.77
CA GLY A 53 10.72 -12.78 6.38
C GLY A 53 10.42 -13.34 7.77
N GLY A 54 11.22 -14.30 8.27
CA GLY A 54 11.18 -14.80 9.65
C GLY A 54 12.19 -14.09 10.54
N ALA A 55 11.90 -13.99 11.85
CA ALA A 55 12.77 -13.37 12.86
C ALA A 55 13.19 -11.91 12.56
N GLY A 56 12.33 -11.14 11.87
CA GLY A 56 12.56 -9.71 11.60
C GLY A 56 13.38 -9.40 10.34
N ALA A 57 13.90 -10.40 9.62
CA ALA A 57 14.64 -10.17 8.38
C ALA A 57 13.71 -9.82 7.20
N ALA A 58 14.14 -8.89 6.35
CA ALA A 58 13.38 -8.51 5.15
C ALA A 58 13.19 -9.69 4.17
N PRO A 59 11.98 -9.95 3.66
CA PRO A 59 11.71 -11.06 2.74
C PRO A 59 12.25 -10.78 1.34
N THR A 60 12.94 -11.74 0.75
CA THR A 60 13.36 -11.70 -0.65
C THR A 60 12.31 -12.35 -1.53
N PHE A 61 11.95 -11.67 -2.63
CA PHE A 61 11.01 -12.18 -3.63
C PHE A 61 11.76 -12.47 -4.93
N SER A 62 11.69 -13.71 -5.39
CA SER A 62 12.23 -14.13 -6.70
C SER A 62 11.07 -14.36 -7.66
N GLY A 63 10.86 -13.38 -8.55
CA GLY A 63 9.78 -13.38 -9.54
C GLY A 63 10.22 -13.87 -10.92
N ARG A 64 9.38 -14.68 -11.55
CA ARG A 64 9.51 -15.11 -12.96
C ARG A 64 8.17 -14.95 -13.66
N TRP A 65 8.18 -14.54 -14.93
CA TRP A 65 6.94 -14.35 -15.70
C TRP A 65 6.63 -15.54 -16.60
N ILE A 66 5.36 -15.77 -16.87
CA ILE A 66 4.88 -16.81 -17.78
C ILE A 66 4.02 -16.19 -18.88
N ALA A 67 4.17 -16.70 -20.10
CA ALA A 67 3.29 -16.33 -21.20
C ALA A 67 1.95 -17.04 -21.03
N THR A 68 0.87 -16.33 -21.33
CA THR A 68 -0.52 -16.79 -21.22
C THR A 68 -1.15 -16.77 -22.61
N THR A 69 -2.19 -17.57 -22.81
CA THR A 69 -3.01 -17.51 -24.02
C THR A 69 -4.11 -16.45 -23.84
N ASP A 70 -4.70 -16.00 -24.94
CA ASP A 70 -5.77 -15.00 -24.91
C ASP A 70 -6.97 -15.47 -24.07
N GLU A 71 -7.30 -16.76 -24.11
CA GLU A 71 -8.38 -17.32 -23.30
C GLU A 71 -8.06 -17.27 -21.80
N LEU A 72 -6.80 -17.52 -21.43
CA LEU A 72 -6.36 -17.42 -20.05
C LEU A 72 -6.31 -15.96 -19.59
N ASP A 73 -5.85 -15.04 -20.44
CA ASP A 73 -5.87 -13.61 -20.16
C ASP A 73 -7.30 -13.10 -19.92
N ALA A 74 -8.26 -13.50 -20.75
CA ALA A 74 -9.67 -13.16 -20.56
C ALA A 74 -10.22 -13.73 -19.23
N ALA A 75 -9.87 -14.98 -18.90
CA ALA A 75 -10.30 -15.59 -17.64
C ALA A 75 -9.70 -14.86 -16.41
N LEU A 76 -8.44 -14.44 -16.48
CA LEU A 76 -7.76 -13.69 -15.42
C LEU A 76 -8.32 -12.27 -15.27
N LYS A 77 -8.58 -11.57 -16.39
CA LYS A 77 -9.24 -10.26 -16.39
C LYS A 77 -10.62 -10.33 -15.71
N ASN A 78 -11.44 -11.32 -16.09
CA ASN A 78 -12.75 -11.53 -15.47
C ASN A 78 -12.64 -11.78 -13.96
N ALA A 79 -11.69 -12.60 -13.52
CA ALA A 79 -11.46 -12.83 -12.10
C ALA A 79 -11.07 -11.54 -11.34
N VAL A 80 -10.19 -10.72 -11.92
CA VAL A 80 -9.77 -9.44 -11.34
C VAL A 80 -10.93 -8.43 -11.34
N PHE A 81 -11.70 -8.38 -12.42
CA PHE A 81 -12.90 -7.54 -12.53
C PHE A 81 -13.92 -7.87 -11.45
N ASP A 82 -14.27 -9.15 -11.32
CA ASP A 82 -15.22 -9.66 -10.33
C ASP A 82 -14.75 -9.35 -8.91
N ALA A 83 -13.44 -9.50 -8.64
CA ALA A 83 -12.88 -9.23 -7.32
C ALA A 83 -12.92 -7.74 -6.96
N ARG A 84 -12.50 -6.86 -7.88
CA ARG A 84 -12.54 -5.40 -7.66
C ARG A 84 -13.98 -4.88 -7.57
N ALA A 85 -14.90 -5.42 -8.36
CA ALA A 85 -16.29 -4.96 -8.40
C ALA A 85 -17.08 -5.22 -7.11
N ARG A 86 -16.64 -6.17 -6.27
CA ARG A 86 -17.24 -6.43 -4.95
C ARG A 86 -16.83 -5.40 -3.88
N ILE A 87 -15.82 -4.58 -4.15
CA ILE A 87 -15.28 -3.64 -3.18
C ILE A 87 -16.08 -2.34 -3.27
N GLU A 88 -16.83 -2.05 -2.22
CA GLU A 88 -17.61 -0.82 -2.09
C GLU A 88 -16.92 0.14 -1.11
N GLU A 89 -16.29 -0.40 -0.07
CA GLU A 89 -15.73 0.35 1.04
C GLU A 89 -14.28 0.00 1.33
N VAL A 90 -13.54 0.98 1.83
CA VAL A 90 -12.14 0.86 2.22
C VAL A 90 -12.02 1.25 3.69
N LEU A 91 -11.48 0.33 4.48
CA LEU A 91 -11.16 0.53 5.89
C LEU A 91 -9.65 0.68 6.04
N GLU A 92 -9.17 1.53 6.92
CA GLU A 92 -7.72 1.61 7.17
C GLU A 92 -7.22 0.33 7.86
N TYR A 93 -6.05 -0.15 7.44
CA TYR A 93 -5.45 -1.35 8.00
C TYR A 93 -5.06 -1.12 9.47
N GLY A 94 -5.39 -2.10 10.30
CA GLY A 94 -4.93 -2.21 11.67
C GLY A 94 -4.64 -3.65 12.05
N LEU A 95 -3.75 -3.86 13.02
CA LEU A 95 -3.39 -5.22 13.47
C LEU A 95 -4.60 -6.03 13.93
N LEU A 96 -5.61 -5.37 14.50
CA LEU A 96 -6.88 -5.99 14.90
C LEU A 96 -8.05 -5.69 13.95
N ALA A 97 -7.82 -4.89 12.91
CA ALA A 97 -8.85 -4.56 11.92
C ALA A 97 -9.28 -5.81 11.14
N GLN A 98 -10.56 -5.84 10.80
CA GLN A 98 -11.19 -6.86 9.98
C GLN A 98 -12.04 -6.16 8.93
N ASN A 99 -12.00 -6.68 7.71
CA ASN A 99 -12.93 -6.31 6.65
C ASN A 99 -14.14 -7.26 6.65
N HIS A 100 -15.18 -6.86 5.90
CA HIS A 100 -16.36 -7.67 5.60
C HIS A 100 -16.46 -7.91 4.08
N GLU A 101 -17.55 -8.53 3.63
CA GLU A 101 -17.68 -9.05 2.25
C GLU A 101 -17.53 -7.99 1.16
N ALA A 102 -17.99 -6.76 1.42
CA ALA A 102 -17.94 -5.64 0.49
C ALA A 102 -16.82 -4.61 0.82
N SER A 103 -15.90 -4.94 1.73
CA SER A 103 -14.81 -4.04 2.10
C SER A 103 -13.44 -4.67 2.06
N VAL A 104 -12.44 -3.80 1.95
CA VAL A 104 -11.02 -4.15 1.99
C VAL A 104 -10.30 -3.30 3.02
N LEU A 105 -9.23 -3.84 3.60
CA LEU A 105 -8.31 -3.05 4.40
C LEU A 105 -7.32 -2.33 3.47
N ALA A 106 -6.98 -1.08 3.74
CA ALA A 106 -5.99 -0.34 3.00
C ALA A 106 -4.75 -0.02 3.83
N ILE A 107 -3.58 -0.24 3.23
CA ILE A 107 -2.29 0.14 3.80
C ILE A 107 -1.42 0.68 2.67
N ASP A 108 -0.57 1.67 2.93
CA ASP A 108 0.33 2.17 1.88
C ASP A 108 1.46 1.16 1.61
N THR A 109 1.94 1.09 0.38
CA THR A 109 3.00 0.19 -0.07
C THR A 109 4.29 0.28 0.73
N LEU A 110 4.68 1.46 1.21
CA LEU A 110 5.91 1.70 1.99
C LEU A 110 5.96 0.94 3.34
N GLU A 111 4.81 0.51 3.88
CA GLU A 111 4.63 -0.21 5.15
C GLU A 111 4.99 -1.70 5.01
N THR A 112 5.18 -2.14 3.77
CA THR A 112 5.35 -3.54 3.39
C THR A 112 6.48 -3.68 2.39
N PHE A 113 6.90 -4.89 2.08
CA PHE A 113 7.89 -5.13 1.02
C PHE A 113 7.27 -5.16 -0.40
N ALA A 114 6.17 -4.43 -0.64
CA ALA A 114 5.50 -4.39 -1.94
C ALA A 114 6.36 -3.77 -3.06
N ASP A 115 7.24 -2.82 -2.73
CA ASP A 115 8.24 -2.24 -3.63
C ASP A 115 9.06 -3.31 -4.37
N ARG A 116 9.39 -4.41 -3.68
CA ARG A 116 10.15 -5.53 -4.26
C ARG A 116 9.35 -6.29 -5.30
N ILE A 117 8.03 -6.42 -5.12
CA ILE A 117 7.12 -7.05 -6.10
C ILE A 117 6.95 -6.10 -7.29
N ILE A 118 6.68 -4.82 -7.04
CA ILE A 118 6.53 -3.79 -8.08
C ILE A 118 7.79 -3.75 -8.97
N ALA A 119 8.98 -3.62 -8.36
CA ALA A 119 10.24 -3.59 -9.09
C ALA A 119 10.53 -4.88 -9.87
N ALA A 120 10.18 -6.04 -9.31
CA ALA A 120 10.38 -7.31 -9.99
C ALA A 120 9.50 -7.46 -11.24
N THR A 121 8.28 -6.93 -11.20
CA THR A 121 7.29 -7.04 -12.28
C THR A 121 7.36 -5.92 -13.33
N ALA A 122 8.15 -4.87 -13.08
CA ALA A 122 8.24 -3.72 -13.97
C ALA A 122 8.75 -4.06 -15.38
N ASN A 123 9.65 -5.05 -15.51
CA ASN A 123 10.26 -5.42 -16.78
C ASN A 123 10.30 -6.95 -16.99
N PRO A 124 9.49 -7.52 -17.89
CA PRO A 124 9.48 -8.95 -18.22
C PRO A 124 10.69 -9.34 -19.08
N LEU A 125 11.88 -9.32 -18.49
CA LEU A 125 13.12 -9.69 -19.19
C LEU A 125 13.07 -11.16 -19.66
N PRO A 126 13.55 -11.50 -20.88
CA PRO A 126 13.50 -12.87 -21.40
C PRO A 126 14.15 -13.93 -20.49
N GLN A 127 15.19 -13.54 -19.75
CA GLN A 127 15.89 -14.40 -18.79
C GLN A 127 15.06 -14.78 -17.55
N ARG A 128 14.00 -14.02 -17.26
CA ARG A 128 13.05 -14.27 -16.17
C ARG A 128 11.80 -15.00 -16.64
N GLN A 129 11.70 -15.31 -17.94
CA GLN A 129 10.58 -16.11 -18.45
C GLN A 129 10.68 -17.55 -17.94
N ILE A 130 9.54 -18.10 -17.57
CA ILE A 130 9.39 -19.50 -17.19
C ILE A 130 9.56 -20.38 -18.43
N ARG A 131 10.39 -21.41 -18.31
CA ARG A 131 10.71 -22.36 -19.39
C ARG A 131 10.37 -23.81 -19.04
N ASN A 132 10.09 -24.11 -17.77
CA ASN A 132 9.79 -25.46 -17.32
C ASN A 132 8.99 -25.49 -16.01
N ASN A 133 8.35 -26.63 -15.73
CA ASN A 133 7.50 -26.83 -14.55
C ASN A 133 8.25 -26.68 -13.22
N ALA A 134 9.56 -26.97 -13.15
CA ALA A 134 10.35 -26.78 -11.93
C ALA A 134 10.43 -25.31 -11.48
N GLN A 135 10.32 -24.37 -12.42
CA GLN A 135 10.28 -22.94 -12.12
C GLN A 135 8.91 -22.48 -11.61
N ILE A 136 7.83 -23.18 -11.98
CA ILE A 136 6.46 -22.91 -11.53
C ILE A 136 6.24 -23.45 -10.11
N ARG A 137 6.73 -24.67 -9.84
CA ARG A 137 6.54 -25.39 -8.59
C ARG A 137 7.14 -24.65 -7.39
N ASN A 138 6.47 -24.78 -6.25
CA ASN A 138 6.82 -24.14 -4.98
C ASN A 138 6.84 -22.61 -5.03
N SER A 139 6.18 -22.00 -6.03
CA SER A 139 5.75 -20.61 -5.91
C SER A 139 4.89 -20.45 -4.65
N GLU A 140 4.99 -19.30 -4.02
CA GLU A 140 4.27 -18.96 -2.79
C GLU A 140 3.04 -18.10 -3.11
N PHE A 141 3.12 -17.30 -4.15
CA PHE A 141 2.04 -16.48 -4.69
C PHE A 141 2.29 -16.19 -6.17
N TYR A 142 1.25 -15.73 -6.85
CA TYR A 142 1.35 -15.17 -8.18
C TYR A 142 0.75 -13.77 -8.22
N VAL A 143 1.16 -13.01 -9.23
CA VAL A 143 0.73 -11.64 -9.49
C VAL A 143 0.23 -11.57 -10.92
N ILE A 144 -1.02 -11.17 -11.08
CA ILE A 144 -1.59 -10.75 -12.36
C ILE A 144 -1.32 -9.25 -12.45
N ARG A 145 -0.38 -8.86 -13.31
CA ARG A 145 -0.06 -7.45 -13.57
C ARG A 145 -0.85 -7.00 -14.79
N LEU A 146 -1.77 -6.08 -14.57
CA LEU A 146 -2.54 -5.39 -15.59
C LEU A 146 -1.92 -4.02 -15.86
N THR A 147 -1.84 -3.62 -17.13
CA THR A 147 -1.36 -2.30 -17.53
C THR A 147 -2.35 -1.65 -18.49
N SER A 148 -2.85 -0.48 -18.13
CA SER A 148 -3.77 0.31 -18.94
C SER A 148 -3.45 1.78 -18.76
N ASN A 149 -3.38 2.55 -19.86
CA ASN A 149 -3.17 4.00 -19.84
C ASN A 149 -1.99 4.50 -18.98
N GLY A 150 -0.90 3.71 -18.91
CA GLY A 150 0.27 4.03 -18.08
C GLY A 150 0.13 3.67 -16.59
N GLU A 151 -1.07 3.30 -16.14
CA GLU A 151 -1.33 2.78 -14.80
C GLU A 151 -1.11 1.28 -14.72
N ILE A 152 -0.76 0.80 -13.53
CA ILE A 152 -0.49 -0.60 -13.27
C ILE A 152 -1.30 -1.05 -12.06
N LEU A 153 -2.10 -2.10 -12.27
CA LEU A 153 -2.80 -2.80 -11.22
C LEU A 153 -2.16 -4.17 -11.03
N HIS A 154 -1.69 -4.47 -9.83
CA HIS A 154 -1.26 -5.81 -9.45
C HIS A 154 -2.37 -6.47 -8.65
N ALA A 155 -2.87 -7.61 -9.12
CA ALA A 155 -3.75 -8.49 -8.35
C ALA A 155 -2.96 -9.71 -7.87
N ILE A 156 -2.89 -9.92 -6.57
CA ILE A 156 -2.03 -10.92 -5.95
C ILE A 156 -2.87 -12.01 -5.32
N HIS A 157 -2.48 -13.27 -5.54
CA HIS A 157 -3.07 -14.41 -4.88
C HIS A 157 -2.00 -15.38 -4.38
N LYS A 158 -2.13 -15.81 -3.13
CA LYS A 158 -1.29 -16.81 -2.50
C LYS A 158 -1.65 -18.20 -3.03
N THR A 159 -0.65 -18.94 -3.48
CA THR A 159 -0.85 -20.29 -4.04
C THR A 159 -1.30 -21.27 -2.95
N ASP A 160 -2.14 -22.23 -3.33
CA ASP A 160 -2.59 -23.30 -2.45
C ASP A 160 -1.64 -24.53 -2.46
N ALA A 161 -2.13 -25.64 -1.91
CA ALA A 161 -1.39 -26.88 -1.80
C ALA A 161 -1.07 -27.55 -3.16
N SER A 162 -1.81 -27.26 -4.24
CA SER A 162 -1.61 -27.85 -5.57
C SER A 162 -0.25 -27.47 -6.16
N TRP A 163 0.31 -26.35 -5.70
CA TRP A 163 1.59 -25.80 -6.17
C TRP A 163 2.82 -26.39 -5.47
N LYS A 164 2.62 -27.18 -4.39
CA LYS A 164 3.72 -27.71 -3.56
C LYS A 164 4.15 -29.11 -3.99
N SER A 165 5.44 -29.30 -4.28
CA SER A 165 5.97 -30.57 -4.80
C SER A 165 5.87 -31.74 -3.82
N ARG A 166 5.92 -31.48 -2.50
CA ARG A 166 6.02 -32.52 -1.46
C ARG A 166 4.76 -33.39 -1.31
N LYS A 167 3.58 -32.89 -1.69
CA LYS A 167 2.32 -33.67 -1.62
C LYS A 167 2.12 -34.64 -2.78
N GLN A 168 2.86 -34.46 -3.89
CA GLN A 168 2.66 -35.25 -5.11
C GLN A 168 3.42 -36.59 -5.08
N PHE A 169 4.52 -36.70 -4.33
CA PHE A 169 5.26 -37.96 -4.22
C PHE A 169 4.52 -39.08 -3.46
N GLN A 170 3.42 -38.76 -2.76
CA GLN A 170 2.64 -39.72 -2.00
C GLN A 170 1.34 -40.14 -2.70
N ALA A 171 1.07 -39.66 -3.92
CA ALA A 171 -0.19 -39.90 -4.62
C ALA A 171 -0.01 -40.07 -6.14
N ILE A 172 -0.63 -41.10 -6.72
CA ILE A 172 -0.75 -41.27 -8.18
C ILE A 172 -1.65 -40.16 -8.71
N GLN A 173 -1.10 -39.30 -9.56
CA GLN A 173 -1.86 -38.26 -10.22
C GLN A 173 -2.50 -38.84 -11.48
N ALA A 174 -3.82 -38.76 -11.56
CA ALA A 174 -4.57 -39.22 -12.72
C ALA A 174 -5.43 -38.08 -13.25
N PHE A 175 -5.58 -37.99 -14.57
CA PHE A 175 -6.54 -37.12 -15.22
C PHE A 175 -7.70 -37.94 -15.76
N PHE A 176 -8.90 -37.36 -15.78
CA PHE A 176 -10.06 -37.96 -16.45
C PHE A 176 -10.40 -37.13 -17.68
N HIS A 177 -10.40 -37.77 -18.84
CA HIS A 177 -10.78 -37.14 -20.10
C HIS A 177 -11.40 -38.18 -21.02
N ASN A 178 -12.51 -37.81 -21.69
CA ASN A 178 -13.25 -38.69 -22.60
C ASN A 178 -13.50 -40.09 -22.02
N GLU A 179 -14.09 -40.15 -20.82
CA GLU A 179 -14.46 -41.41 -20.15
C GLU A 179 -13.29 -42.32 -19.75
N THR A 180 -12.05 -41.86 -19.93
CA THR A 180 -10.84 -42.61 -19.58
C THR A 180 -10.05 -41.91 -18.49
N MET A 181 -9.40 -42.70 -17.64
CA MET A 181 -8.49 -42.22 -16.61
C MET A 181 -7.05 -42.51 -17.04
N GLY A 182 -6.25 -41.46 -17.23
CA GLY A 182 -4.85 -41.54 -17.63
C GLY A 182 -3.92 -41.10 -16.51
N LEU A 183 -2.66 -41.54 -16.57
CA LEU A 183 -1.61 -41.07 -15.65
C LEU A 183 -1.21 -39.64 -16.03
N GLN A 184 -1.05 -38.79 -15.01
CA GLN A 184 -0.56 -37.43 -15.19
C GLN A 184 0.88 -37.29 -14.68
N GLU A 185 1.84 -37.13 -15.58
CA GLU A 185 3.26 -37.00 -15.24
C GLU A 185 3.59 -35.65 -14.58
N ASP A 186 2.95 -34.57 -15.06
CA ASP A 186 3.05 -33.23 -14.50
C ASP A 186 1.66 -32.71 -14.10
N PRO A 187 1.25 -32.85 -12.82
CA PRO A 187 -0.04 -32.36 -12.34
C PRO A 187 -0.20 -30.86 -12.58
N PRO A 188 -1.41 -30.41 -12.95
CA PRO A 188 -1.63 -29.04 -13.35
C PRO A 188 -1.60 -28.15 -12.11
N VAL A 189 -1.17 -26.91 -12.29
CA VAL A 189 -1.35 -25.86 -11.28
C VAL A 189 -2.69 -25.19 -11.47
N THR A 190 -3.35 -24.84 -10.36
CA THR A 190 -4.64 -24.15 -10.41
C THR A 190 -4.42 -22.67 -10.17
N LEU A 191 -4.85 -21.83 -11.12
CA LEU A 191 -5.00 -20.39 -10.91
C LEU A 191 -6.40 -20.14 -10.34
N SER A 192 -6.44 -19.40 -9.23
CA SER A 192 -7.69 -19.09 -8.53
C SER A 192 -8.37 -17.90 -9.17
N ARG A 193 -9.71 -17.85 -9.10
CA ARG A 193 -10.47 -16.63 -9.43
C ARG A 193 -10.47 -15.60 -8.29
N LYS A 194 -9.92 -15.96 -7.12
CA LYS A 194 -9.85 -15.06 -5.96
C LYS A 194 -8.60 -14.18 -6.06
N VAL A 195 -8.74 -12.95 -5.57
CA VAL A 195 -7.62 -12.05 -5.30
C VAL A 195 -7.50 -11.94 -3.79
N ASP A 196 -6.28 -12.00 -3.25
CA ASP A 196 -6.06 -11.81 -1.81
C ASP A 196 -5.82 -10.34 -1.48
N PHE A 197 -5.11 -9.62 -2.34
CA PHE A 197 -4.93 -8.17 -2.24
C PHE A 197 -4.50 -7.58 -3.58
N PHE A 198 -4.76 -6.28 -3.73
CA PHE A 198 -4.35 -5.46 -4.87
C PHE A 198 -3.23 -4.52 -4.46
N ILE A 199 -2.32 -4.20 -5.38
CA ILE A 199 -1.42 -3.05 -5.27
C ILE A 199 -1.76 -2.10 -6.42
N PHE A 200 -2.06 -0.86 -6.09
CA PHE A 200 -2.40 0.17 -7.07
C PHE A 200 -1.93 1.54 -6.56
N GLY A 201 -1.11 2.22 -7.36
CA GLY A 201 -0.43 3.43 -6.92
C GLY A 201 0.44 3.18 -5.68
N ASP A 202 0.27 4.01 -4.67
CA ASP A 202 0.96 3.90 -3.38
C ASP A 202 0.17 3.09 -2.33
N ARG A 203 -0.96 2.47 -2.71
CA ARG A 203 -1.83 1.72 -1.77
C ARG A 203 -1.91 0.23 -2.09
N ILE A 204 -2.20 -0.53 -1.04
CA ILE A 204 -2.52 -1.94 -1.06
C ILE A 204 -3.92 -2.13 -0.51
N TYR A 205 -4.80 -2.78 -1.26
CA TYR A 205 -6.17 -3.10 -0.88
C TYR A 205 -6.29 -4.58 -0.57
N ILE A 206 -6.62 -4.92 0.68
CA ILE A 206 -6.47 -6.26 1.25
C ILE A 206 -7.84 -6.88 1.46
N GLU A 207 -8.18 -7.87 0.63
CA GLU A 207 -9.39 -8.70 0.76
C GLU A 207 -9.15 -9.83 1.77
N ASN A 208 -7.93 -10.40 1.79
CA ASN A 208 -7.53 -11.49 2.67
C ASN A 208 -6.29 -11.12 3.48
N LYS A 209 -6.52 -10.65 4.70
CA LYS A 209 -5.47 -10.22 5.64
C LYS A 209 -4.42 -11.29 5.93
N ARG A 210 -4.83 -12.54 6.13
CA ARG A 210 -3.89 -13.65 6.43
C ARG A 210 -2.95 -13.92 5.26
N SER A 211 -3.49 -13.95 4.05
CA SER A 211 -2.67 -14.10 2.84
C SER A 211 -1.74 -12.91 2.65
N PHE A 212 -2.25 -11.68 2.81
CA PHE A 212 -1.45 -10.47 2.76
C PHE A 212 -0.28 -10.50 3.75
N GLU A 213 -0.50 -10.72 5.05
CA GLU A 213 0.57 -10.76 6.07
C GLU A 213 1.57 -11.89 5.80
N SER A 214 1.10 -13.01 5.25
CA SER A 214 1.97 -14.12 4.89
C SER A 214 2.85 -13.80 3.68
N VAL A 215 2.32 -13.10 2.67
CA VAL A 215 3.05 -12.74 1.45
C VAL A 215 3.96 -11.55 1.72
N LEU A 216 3.38 -10.45 2.21
CA LEU A 216 4.04 -9.22 2.57
C LEU A 216 4.32 -9.23 4.07
N SER A 217 5.59 -9.40 4.44
CA SER A 217 6.00 -9.18 5.83
C SER A 217 5.85 -7.70 6.19
N TYR A 218 5.38 -7.40 7.41
CA TYR A 218 5.31 -6.03 7.93
C TYR A 218 6.72 -5.51 8.27
N ARG A 219 7.02 -4.24 7.96
CA ARG A 219 8.30 -3.61 8.33
C ARG A 219 8.28 -3.17 9.80
N GLN A 220 9.08 -3.83 10.65
CA GLN A 220 9.21 -3.49 12.09
C GLN A 220 10.34 -2.48 12.39
N ALA A 221 10.99 -1.89 11.37
CA ALA A 221 12.28 -1.19 11.51
C ALA A 221 12.22 0.34 11.80
N HIS A 222 11.03 0.94 11.97
CA HIS A 222 10.88 2.39 11.89
C HIS A 222 11.32 3.17 13.15
N GLU A 223 11.38 2.55 14.32
CA GLU A 223 11.81 3.24 15.55
C GLU A 223 13.31 3.58 15.54
N GLU A 224 14.15 2.64 15.12
CA GLU A 224 15.60 2.84 14.98
C GLU A 224 15.91 3.80 13.82
N GLU A 225 15.16 3.71 12.72
CA GLU A 225 15.34 4.57 11.55
C GLU A 225 14.94 6.03 11.84
N PHE A 226 13.88 6.26 12.63
CA PHE A 226 13.53 7.59 13.09
C PHE A 226 14.57 8.14 14.08
N ALA A 227 15.11 7.31 14.97
CA ALA A 227 16.20 7.72 15.85
C ALA A 227 17.43 8.18 15.05
N ALA A 228 17.79 7.46 14.00
CA ALA A 228 18.89 7.82 13.12
C ALA A 228 18.59 9.09 12.27
N LEU A 229 17.34 9.30 11.81
CA LEU A 229 16.97 10.53 11.10
C LEU A 229 17.13 11.78 11.97
N ARG A 230 16.70 11.71 13.24
CA ARG A 230 16.83 12.84 14.19
C ARG A 230 18.28 13.25 14.41
N ALA A 231 19.22 12.31 14.23
CA ALA A 231 20.65 12.57 14.36
C ALA A 231 21.29 13.12 13.06
N GLU A 232 20.57 13.16 11.94
CA GLU A 232 21.08 13.75 10.70
C GLU A 232 21.02 15.28 10.78
N GLU A 233 22.20 15.91 10.71
CA GLU A 233 22.34 17.37 10.73
C GLU A 233 21.46 18.07 9.68
N PRO A 234 21.40 17.63 8.40
CA PRO A 234 20.58 18.28 7.39
C PRO A 234 19.08 18.24 7.68
N PHE A 235 18.62 17.27 8.49
CA PHE A 235 17.21 17.14 8.87
C PHE A 235 16.93 17.94 10.15
N ALA A 236 17.81 17.83 11.16
CA ALA A 236 17.68 18.56 12.42
C ALA A 236 17.75 20.08 12.20
N ALA A 237 18.62 20.55 11.29
CA ALA A 237 18.80 21.97 10.97
C ALA A 237 17.58 22.63 10.33
N LEU A 238 16.61 21.86 9.83
CA LEU A 238 15.36 22.38 9.28
C LEU A 238 14.47 23.02 10.35
N PHE A 239 14.61 22.60 11.61
CA PHE A 239 13.69 22.95 12.68
C PHE A 239 14.36 23.91 13.67
N THR A 240 13.60 24.87 14.19
CA THR A 240 14.02 25.68 15.34
C THR A 240 14.12 24.82 16.61
N ASP A 241 13.13 23.94 16.80
CA ASP A 241 13.09 22.90 17.80
C ASP A 241 12.36 21.68 17.21
N ILE A 242 12.99 20.51 17.24
CA ILE A 242 12.40 19.27 16.71
C ILE A 242 11.48 18.58 17.74
N ALA A 243 11.53 18.95 19.02
CA ALA A 243 10.82 18.26 20.09
C ALA A 243 9.29 18.13 19.87
N PRO A 244 8.57 19.16 19.37
CA PRO A 244 7.14 19.03 19.07
C PRO A 244 6.86 17.97 17.99
N LEU A 245 7.72 17.88 16.97
CA LEU A 245 7.62 16.86 15.93
C LEU A 245 7.92 15.46 16.50
N VAL A 246 8.91 15.34 17.38
CA VAL A 246 9.21 14.08 18.08
C VAL A 246 8.05 13.63 18.96
N ALA A 247 7.43 14.54 19.70
CA ALA A 247 6.27 14.24 20.54
C ALA A 247 5.04 13.84 19.71
N PHE A 248 4.81 14.53 18.59
CA PHE A 248 3.74 14.21 17.65
C PHE A 248 3.93 12.83 17.00
N VAL A 249 5.17 12.50 16.63
CA VAL A 249 5.51 11.19 16.04
C VAL A 249 5.44 10.08 17.10
N GLY A 250 6.03 10.30 18.27
CA GLY A 250 6.00 9.40 19.42
C GLY A 250 6.27 7.93 19.03
N THR A 251 5.41 7.04 19.52
CA THR A 251 5.34 5.63 19.10
C THR A 251 4.24 5.39 18.05
N ASN A 252 3.67 6.46 17.49
CA ASN A 252 2.63 6.36 16.47
C ASN A 252 3.25 5.80 15.19
N ARG A 253 2.92 4.54 14.89
CA ARG A 253 3.49 3.78 13.77
C ARG A 253 3.28 4.47 12.42
N ILE A 254 2.15 5.15 12.23
CA ILE A 254 1.87 5.89 10.99
C ILE A 254 2.84 7.07 10.84
N GLN A 255 3.07 7.83 11.91
CA GLN A 255 3.95 8.99 11.87
C GLN A 255 5.43 8.58 11.77
N LEU A 256 5.85 7.53 12.51
CA LEU A 256 7.20 6.97 12.40
C LEU A 256 7.52 6.58 10.96
N ARG A 257 6.55 5.93 10.30
CA ARG A 257 6.68 5.48 8.91
C ARG A 257 6.73 6.65 7.91
N ARG A 258 5.85 7.66 8.06
CA ARG A 258 5.89 8.87 7.24
C ARG A 258 7.22 9.60 7.35
N VAL A 259 7.78 9.67 8.55
CA VAL A 259 9.06 10.31 8.78
C VAL A 259 10.24 9.50 8.22
N CYS A 260 10.18 8.17 8.25
CA CYS A 260 11.15 7.32 7.54
C CYS A 260 11.09 7.55 6.01
N ALA A 261 9.90 7.68 5.43
CA ALA A 261 9.75 7.97 4.01
C ALA A 261 10.31 9.37 3.63
N ILE A 262 10.18 10.38 4.51
CA ILE A 262 10.84 11.69 4.32
C ILE A 262 12.36 11.51 4.20
N ARG A 263 12.98 10.72 5.09
CA ARG A 263 14.41 10.41 5.03
C ARG A 263 14.82 9.78 3.70
N GLN A 264 14.07 8.79 3.24
CA GLN A 264 14.36 8.04 2.01
C GLN A 264 14.23 8.91 0.76
N LYS A 265 13.18 9.73 0.68
CA LYS A 265 12.96 10.67 -0.43
C LYS A 265 13.95 11.83 -0.40
N GLY A 266 14.38 12.26 0.78
CA GLY A 266 15.44 13.23 0.96
C GLY A 266 15.13 14.64 0.42
N HIS A 267 13.86 14.97 0.16
CA HIS A 267 13.46 16.27 -0.41
C HIS A 267 13.96 17.47 0.39
N TYR A 268 14.03 17.34 1.71
CA TYR A 268 14.57 18.37 2.59
C TYR A 268 16.04 18.73 2.33
N ARG A 269 16.80 17.86 1.67
CA ARG A 269 18.19 18.13 1.26
C ARG A 269 18.26 18.95 -0.03
N ASN A 270 17.15 19.09 -0.76
CA ASN A 270 17.06 19.89 -1.96
C ASN A 270 16.65 21.34 -1.61
N GLN A 271 17.56 22.29 -1.87
CA GLN A 271 17.32 23.69 -1.53
C GLN A 271 16.18 24.32 -2.35
N ASP A 272 16.05 23.97 -3.63
CA ASP A 272 14.99 24.48 -4.50
C ASP A 272 13.62 24.00 -4.03
N PHE A 273 13.54 22.72 -3.62
CA PHE A 273 12.33 22.16 -3.00
C PHE A 273 11.94 22.95 -1.75
N MET A 274 12.90 23.19 -0.84
CA MET A 274 12.64 23.93 0.40
C MET A 274 12.30 25.41 0.16
N GLN A 275 12.83 26.03 -0.89
CA GLN A 275 12.43 27.37 -1.30
C GLN A 275 10.98 27.41 -1.81
N ARG A 276 10.61 26.48 -2.70
CA ARG A 276 9.24 26.37 -3.21
C ARG A 276 8.25 26.04 -2.09
N LEU A 277 8.63 25.17 -1.17
CA LEU A 277 7.84 24.84 0.02
C LEU A 277 7.51 26.08 0.83
N ARG A 278 8.53 26.92 1.13
CA ARG A 278 8.33 28.18 1.84
C ARG A 278 7.45 29.18 1.08
N ALA A 279 7.57 29.23 -0.24
CA ALA A 279 6.81 30.17 -1.06
C ALA A 279 5.35 29.75 -1.27
N GLN A 280 5.06 28.45 -1.30
CA GLN A 280 3.79 27.94 -1.82
C GLN A 280 2.94 27.16 -0.81
N PHE A 281 3.44 26.81 0.39
CA PHE A 281 2.71 25.94 1.34
C PHE A 281 1.26 26.39 1.63
N ALA A 282 1.02 27.70 1.77
CA ALA A 282 -0.31 28.25 2.04
C ALA A 282 -1.29 28.00 0.86
N ASN A 283 -0.81 28.03 -0.38
CA ASN A 283 -1.60 27.73 -1.58
C ASN A 283 -2.05 26.26 -1.63
N TYR A 284 -1.41 25.41 -0.82
CA TYR A 284 -1.77 24.01 -0.65
C TYR A 284 -2.59 23.76 0.62
N ASN A 285 -3.14 24.77 1.27
CA ASN A 285 -3.89 24.64 2.53
C ASN A 285 -3.08 23.94 3.63
N LEU A 286 -1.77 24.17 3.65
CA LEU A 286 -0.88 23.69 4.71
C LEU A 286 -0.65 24.82 5.71
N THR A 287 -0.63 24.48 7.00
CA THR A 287 -0.32 25.43 8.07
C THR A 287 1.09 25.14 8.58
N ILE A 288 2.06 25.94 8.14
CA ILE A 288 3.47 25.80 8.53
C ILE A 288 4.01 27.17 8.95
N HIS A 289 4.70 27.21 10.10
CA HIS A 289 5.35 28.42 10.59
C HIS A 289 6.85 28.35 10.31
N PHE A 290 7.42 29.47 9.86
CA PHE A 290 8.86 29.63 9.65
C PHE A 290 9.41 30.75 10.52
N ASP A 291 10.66 30.61 10.98
CA ASP A 291 11.41 31.70 11.64
C ASP A 291 12.04 32.66 10.61
N GLU A 292 12.69 33.72 11.11
CA GLU A 292 13.37 34.73 10.29
C GLU A 292 14.51 34.14 9.44
N ASN A 293 15.04 32.97 9.81
CA ASN A 293 16.08 32.25 9.08
C ASN A 293 15.51 31.19 8.11
N GLY A 294 14.18 31.12 7.98
CA GLY A 294 13.48 30.16 7.13
C GLY A 294 13.47 28.73 7.66
N ARG A 295 13.75 28.52 8.96
CA ARG A 295 13.59 27.22 9.64
C ARG A 295 12.15 27.02 10.07
N VAL A 296 11.68 25.78 10.05
CA VAL A 296 10.34 25.39 10.46
C VAL A 296 10.22 25.49 11.98
N ASN A 297 9.16 26.12 12.47
CA ASN A 297 8.80 26.15 13.89
C ASN A 297 7.61 25.21 14.13
N PRO A 298 7.83 23.93 14.48
CA PRO A 298 6.76 22.96 14.62
C PRO A 298 5.97 23.19 15.90
N THR A 299 4.65 23.09 15.81
CA THR A 299 3.74 22.95 16.96
C THR A 299 2.95 21.65 16.78
N LEU A 300 2.29 21.16 17.85
CA LEU A 300 1.48 19.93 17.74
C LEU A 300 0.41 20.01 16.64
N GLU A 301 -0.11 21.22 16.38
CA GLU A 301 -1.14 21.48 15.38
C GLU A 301 -0.59 21.49 13.94
N THR A 302 0.67 21.90 13.75
CA THR A 302 1.30 22.00 12.42
C THR A 302 2.11 20.78 12.02
N CYS A 303 2.39 19.84 12.94
CA CYS A 303 3.24 18.68 12.65
C CYS A 303 2.69 17.77 11.54
N ALA A 304 1.36 17.61 11.45
CA ALA A 304 0.74 16.83 10.39
C ALA A 304 1.00 17.43 8.99
N ASP A 305 0.87 18.75 8.88
CA ASP A 305 1.08 19.49 7.63
C ASP A 305 2.55 19.53 7.25
N ILE A 306 3.46 19.67 8.22
CA ILE A 306 4.91 19.59 8.02
C ILE A 306 5.30 18.23 7.43
N ILE A 307 4.84 17.13 8.02
CA ILE A 307 5.11 15.78 7.53
C ILE A 307 4.55 15.62 6.11
N THR A 308 3.33 16.09 5.87
CA THR A 308 2.68 16.03 4.55
C THR A 308 3.46 16.82 3.49
N ALA A 309 3.97 17.99 3.83
CA ALA A 309 4.75 18.84 2.93
C ALA A 309 6.09 18.21 2.57
N LEU A 310 6.83 17.69 3.55
CA LEU A 310 8.14 17.06 3.35
C LEU A 310 8.07 15.72 2.61
N LEU A 311 6.92 15.05 2.67
CA LEU A 311 6.63 13.82 1.97
C LEU A 311 6.37 14.01 0.46
N ASP A 312 5.87 15.18 0.08
CA ASP A 312 5.53 15.54 -1.29
C ASP A 312 4.49 14.61 -1.97
N HIS A 313 3.40 14.24 -1.27
CA HIS A 313 2.43 13.22 -1.71
C HIS A 313 1.27 13.73 -2.60
N ARG A 314 1.29 14.98 -3.10
CA ARG A 314 0.18 15.50 -3.93
C ARG A 314 0.40 15.19 -5.42
N LEU A 315 -0.68 14.79 -6.11
CA LEU A 315 -0.74 14.49 -7.55
C LEU A 315 -0.19 15.61 -8.46
N THR A 316 -0.16 16.85 -7.98
CA THR A 316 0.54 17.97 -8.62
C THR A 316 1.31 18.71 -7.53
N SER A 317 2.57 18.33 -7.32
CA SER A 317 3.46 19.08 -6.44
C SER A 317 4.05 20.26 -7.21
N ALA A 318 3.92 21.49 -6.70
CA ALA A 318 4.76 22.60 -7.15
C ALA A 318 6.09 22.67 -6.37
N PHE A 319 6.34 21.74 -5.45
CA PHE A 319 7.58 21.69 -4.66
C PHE A 319 8.67 20.88 -5.37
N SER A 320 8.29 19.85 -6.12
CA SER A 320 9.10 19.19 -7.12
C SER A 320 8.66 19.66 -8.51
N GLU A 321 9.57 20.05 -9.40
CA GLU A 321 9.24 20.43 -10.80
C GLU A 321 8.86 19.22 -11.67
N ASN A 322 8.34 18.15 -11.06
CA ASN A 322 7.87 16.97 -11.77
C ASN A 322 6.52 17.29 -12.41
N ILE A 323 6.57 17.80 -13.64
CA ILE A 323 5.42 17.81 -14.54
C ILE A 323 5.29 16.38 -15.06
N TYR A 324 4.29 15.65 -14.58
CA TYR A 324 3.84 14.44 -15.24
C TYR A 324 3.04 14.87 -16.47
N ASP A 325 3.59 14.60 -17.66
CA ASP A 325 2.91 14.91 -18.92
C ASP A 325 1.71 13.97 -19.08
N VAL A 326 0.51 14.56 -19.14
CA VAL A 326 -0.74 13.83 -19.41
C VAL A 326 -0.97 13.91 -20.91
N PRO A 327 -0.97 12.79 -21.67
CA PRO A 327 -1.37 12.83 -23.06
C PRO A 327 -2.91 12.89 -23.10
N ASP A 328 -3.48 14.09 -22.97
CA ASP A 328 -4.64 14.53 -23.75
C ASP A 328 -5.08 15.94 -23.33
N ALA A 329 -4.51 16.94 -23.99
CA ALA A 329 -5.16 18.24 -24.12
C ALA A 329 -5.87 18.26 -25.47
N THR A 330 -7.12 17.80 -25.51
CA THR A 330 -8.00 18.10 -26.64
C THR A 330 -8.34 19.59 -26.60
N ARG A 331 -8.00 20.29 -27.68
CA ARG A 331 -8.42 21.69 -27.92
C ARG A 331 -9.94 21.76 -27.89
N VAL A 332 -10.48 22.54 -26.97
CA VAL A 332 -11.84 23.06 -27.07
C VAL A 332 -11.71 24.46 -27.68
N ASN A 333 -12.43 24.69 -28.78
CA ASN A 333 -12.36 25.89 -29.62
C ASN A 333 -12.60 27.20 -28.87
#